data_AF-A0A3D4CCZ0-F1
#
_entry.id   AF-A0A3D4CCZ0-F1
#
_cell.length_a   1.000
_cell.length_b   1.000
_cell.length_c   1.000
_cell.angle_alpha   90.00
_cell.angle_beta   90.00
_cell.angle_gamma   90.00
#
_symmetry.space_group_name_H-M   'P 1'
#
loop_
_entity.id
_entity.type
_entity.pdbx_description
1 polymer ?
#
loop_
_entity_poly.entity_id
_entity_poly.type
_entity_poly.pdbx_seq_one_letter_code
_entity_poly.pdbx_strand_id
1 'polypeptide(L)'
;MIFLEKGNFYLGCRMADNNGNVTEQTEPKFVSDDSGNCVIVGVLDSETKEQVGKADIFGDFNATGYLKKVLELLAPERTIDIPNFKRIFAAAFNDDVNLCDYCNEFQCNNCIVSKWKEECQR
;
A
#
# COMPACT_ATOMS: atom_id res chain seq x y z
N MET A 1 -3.41 -5.29 19.65
CA MET A 1 -2.28 -5.92 18.91
C MET A 1 -2.39 -5.51 17.46
N ILE A 2 -1.30 -5.22 16.75
CA ILE A 2 -1.37 -4.88 15.31
C ILE A 2 -1.13 -6.16 14.51
N PHE A 3 -1.86 -6.35 13.42
CA PHE A 3 -1.61 -7.41 12.47
C PHE A 3 -1.31 -6.85 11.09
N LEU A 4 -0.47 -7.59 10.36
CA LEU A 4 -0.12 -7.38 8.97
C LEU A 4 -0.15 -8.76 8.32
N GLU A 5 -0.93 -8.91 7.26
CA GLU A 5 -1.09 -10.19 6.60
C GLU A 5 -1.15 -10.05 5.08
N LYS A 6 -0.56 -11.02 4.38
CA LYS A 6 -0.53 -11.08 2.92
C LYS A 6 -1.65 -11.98 2.40
N GLY A 7 -2.26 -11.59 1.28
CA GLY A 7 -3.38 -12.34 0.73
C GLY A 7 -3.98 -11.71 -0.51
N ASN A 8 -5.20 -12.15 -0.83
CA ASN A 8 -5.99 -11.64 -1.94
C ASN A 8 -7.25 -10.95 -1.43
N PHE A 9 -7.54 -9.78 -1.96
CA PHE A 9 -8.78 -9.07 -1.69
C PHE A 9 -9.76 -9.23 -2.85
N TYR A 10 -10.98 -9.65 -2.54
CA TYR A 10 -12.06 -9.80 -3.48
C TYR A 10 -13.12 -8.75 -3.18
N LEU A 11 -13.44 -7.93 -4.19
CA LEU A 11 -14.53 -6.97 -4.09
C LEU A 11 -15.87 -7.69 -4.03
N GLY A 12 -16.77 -7.17 -3.20
CA GLY A 12 -18.16 -7.59 -3.20
C GLY A 12 -18.87 -7.12 -4.46
N CYS A 13 -19.88 -7.88 -4.88
CA CYS A 13 -20.75 -7.53 -5.99
C CYS A 13 -22.18 -7.41 -5.49
N ARG A 14 -22.92 -6.42 -5.99
CA ARG A 14 -24.37 -6.31 -5.80
C ARG A 14 -25.03 -6.15 -7.17
N MET A 15 -25.85 -7.12 -7.54
CA MET A 15 -26.63 -7.09 -8.77
C MET A 15 -28.09 -6.84 -8.43
N ALA A 16 -28.74 -6.02 -9.26
CA ALA A 16 -30.16 -5.72 -9.13
C ALA A 16 -30.88 -5.97 -10.46
N ASP A 17 -32.16 -6.32 -10.37
CA ASP A 17 -33.05 -6.42 -11.54
C ASP A 17 -33.41 -5.02 -12.10
N ASN A 18 -34.18 -5.00 -13.20
CA ASN A 18 -34.65 -3.76 -13.83
C ASN A 18 -35.59 -2.93 -12.92
N ASN A 19 -36.12 -3.52 -11.85
CA ASN A 19 -36.99 -2.87 -10.87
C ASN A 19 -36.20 -2.36 -9.65
N GLY A 20 -34.87 -2.57 -9.61
CA GLY A 20 -34.00 -2.18 -8.51
C GLY A 20 -33.98 -3.16 -7.33
N ASN A 21 -34.60 -4.34 -7.44
CA ASN A 21 -34.52 -5.36 -6.40
C ASN A 21 -33.20 -6.10 -6.49
N VAL A 22 -32.56 -6.35 -5.35
CA VAL A 22 -31.30 -7.09 -5.29
C VAL A 22 -31.54 -8.55 -5.63
N THR A 23 -30.84 -9.06 -6.63
CA THR A 23 -30.92 -10.44 -7.08
C THR A 23 -29.71 -11.27 -6.64
N GLU A 24 -28.55 -10.64 -6.50
CA GLU A 24 -27.33 -11.28 -6.03
C GLU A 24 -26.49 -10.29 -5.21
N GLN A 25 -25.93 -10.78 -4.11
CA GLN A 25 -25.03 -10.00 -3.25
C GLN A 25 -23.91 -10.89 -2.73
N THR A 26 -22.67 -10.48 -2.98
CA THR A 26 -21.47 -11.05 -2.40
C THR A 26 -20.76 -9.96 -1.61
N GLU A 27 -20.36 -10.27 -0.38
CA GLU A 27 -19.62 -9.33 0.46
C GLU A 27 -18.14 -9.31 0.06
N PRO A 28 -17.45 -8.17 0.20
CA PRO A 28 -16.01 -8.12 0.04
C PRO A 28 -15.34 -9.02 1.08
N LYS A 29 -14.28 -9.71 0.66
CA LYS A 29 -13.52 -10.61 1.55
C LYS A 29 -12.03 -10.52 1.30
N PHE A 30 -11.27 -10.67 2.37
CA PHE A 30 -9.84 -10.88 2.33
C PHE A 30 -9.56 -12.36 2.63
N VAL A 31 -8.64 -12.97 1.87
CA VAL A 31 -8.22 -14.35 2.06
C VAL A 31 -6.71 -14.39 2.14
N SER A 32 -6.18 -14.87 3.25
CA SER A 32 -4.76 -15.04 3.50
C SER A 32 -4.11 -15.97 2.48
N ASP A 33 -3.01 -15.53 1.89
CA ASP A 33 -2.26 -16.24 0.86
C ASP A 33 -0.87 -15.60 0.71
N ASP A 34 0.19 -16.37 0.95
CA ASP A 34 1.58 -15.92 0.82
C ASP A 34 1.94 -15.49 -0.61
N SER A 35 1.22 -16.02 -1.61
CA SER A 35 1.35 -15.66 -3.03
C SER A 35 0.40 -14.54 -3.46
N GLY A 36 -0.42 -14.02 -2.53
CA GLY A 36 -1.39 -12.97 -2.82
C GLY A 36 -0.73 -11.61 -3.15
N ASN A 37 -1.48 -10.74 -3.82
CA ASN A 37 -0.95 -9.42 -4.25
C ASN A 37 -1.49 -8.26 -3.41
N CYS A 38 -2.03 -8.55 -2.23
CA CYS A 38 -2.56 -7.56 -1.30
C CYS A 38 -1.99 -7.77 0.11
N VAL A 39 -2.00 -6.69 0.87
CA VAL A 39 -1.61 -6.66 2.29
C VAL A 39 -2.73 -5.99 3.07
N ILE A 40 -3.19 -6.65 4.12
CA ILE A 40 -4.16 -6.09 5.07
C ILE A 40 -3.44 -5.66 6.35
N VAL A 41 -3.80 -4.48 6.86
CA VAL A 41 -3.27 -3.90 8.10
C VAL A 41 -4.44 -3.58 9.02
N GLY A 42 -4.37 -4.01 10.27
CA GLY A 42 -5.40 -3.66 11.24
C GLY A 42 -4.99 -3.90 12.68
N VAL A 43 -5.99 -3.80 13.56
CA VAL A 43 -5.83 -4.04 14.99
C VAL A 43 -6.63 -5.28 15.37
N LEU A 44 -5.99 -6.19 16.11
CA LEU A 44 -6.65 -7.28 16.82
C LEU A 44 -6.81 -6.92 18.29
N ASP A 45 -7.92 -7.35 18.88
CA ASP A 45 -8.08 -7.43 20.32
C ASP A 45 -6.99 -8.33 20.90
N SER A 46 -6.35 -7.89 21.99
CA SER A 46 -5.24 -8.63 22.57
C SER A 46 -5.65 -9.96 23.20
N GLU A 47 -6.89 -10.06 23.69
CA GLU A 47 -7.42 -11.23 24.37
C GLU A 47 -8.11 -12.17 23.39
N THR A 48 -9.08 -11.68 22.62
CA THR A 48 -9.92 -12.52 21.74
C THR A 48 -9.22 -12.85 20.42
N LYS A 49 -8.20 -12.07 20.04
CA LYS A 49 -7.55 -12.12 18.71
C LYS A 49 -8.47 -11.79 17.54
N GLU A 50 -9.66 -11.26 17.81
CA GLU A 50 -10.58 -10.80 16.77
C GLU A 50 -10.19 -9.40 16.28
N GLN A 51 -10.56 -9.09 15.03
CA GLN A 51 -10.34 -7.76 14.47
C GLN A 51 -11.18 -6.70 15.20
N VAL A 52 -10.54 -5.60 15.56
CA VAL A 52 -11.17 -4.42 16.15
C VAL A 52 -11.22 -3.31 15.11
N GLY A 53 -12.42 -2.84 14.82
CA GLY A 53 -12.64 -1.74 13.88
C GLY A 53 -12.32 -2.10 12.43
N LYS A 54 -12.01 -1.09 11.62
CA LYS A 54 -11.70 -1.25 10.20
C LYS A 54 -10.24 -1.64 10.01
N ALA A 55 -10.00 -2.51 9.03
CA ALA A 55 -8.67 -2.79 8.50
C ALA A 55 -8.50 -2.07 7.16
N ASP A 56 -7.27 -1.68 6.86
CA ASP A 56 -6.89 -1.07 5.60
C ASP A 56 -6.24 -2.11 4.69
N ILE A 57 -6.54 -2.06 3.40
CA ILE A 57 -6.01 -3.00 2.40
C ILE A 57 -5.19 -2.22 1.38
N PHE A 58 -4.01 -2.74 1.08
CA PHE A 58 -3.03 -2.19 0.16
C PHE A 58 -2.66 -3.22 -0.89
N GLY A 59 -2.25 -2.79 -2.08
CA GLY A 59 -1.48 -3.66 -2.97
C GLY A 59 -0.13 -3.98 -2.33
N ASP A 60 0.38 -5.18 -2.54
CA ASP A 60 1.66 -5.64 -1.97
C ASP A 60 2.86 -4.78 -2.43
N PHE A 61 2.79 -4.25 -3.65
CA PHE A 61 3.77 -3.31 -4.20
C PHE A 61 3.75 -1.93 -3.51
N ASN A 62 2.71 -1.59 -2.75
CA ASN A 62 2.59 -0.30 -2.04
C ASN A 62 3.19 -0.37 -0.62
N ALA A 63 4.47 -0.72 -0.53
CA ALA A 63 5.18 -0.87 0.74
C ALA A 63 5.13 0.37 1.63
N THR A 64 5.31 1.55 1.03
CA THR A 64 5.22 2.82 1.75
C THR A 64 3.83 3.02 2.40
N GLY A 65 2.76 2.60 1.73
CA GLY A 65 1.39 2.72 2.24
C GLY A 65 1.15 1.90 3.50
N TYR A 66 1.35 0.58 3.43
CA TYR A 66 1.09 -0.28 4.58
C TYR A 66 2.11 -0.07 5.71
N LEU A 67 3.37 0.25 5.41
CA LEU A 67 4.36 0.59 6.45
C LEU A 67 3.96 1.85 7.21
N LYS A 68 3.54 2.91 6.49
CA LYS A 68 3.03 4.13 7.12
C LYS A 68 1.86 3.80 8.05
N LYS A 69 0.90 3.00 7.58
CA LYS A 69 -0.26 2.61 8.40
C LYS A 69 0.14 1.85 9.66
N VAL A 70 1.09 0.91 9.57
CA VAL A 70 1.61 0.20 10.75
C VAL A 70 2.22 1.17 11.76
N LEU A 71 2.99 2.15 11.31
CA LEU A 71 3.59 3.16 12.20
C LEU A 71 2.53 4.08 12.83
N GLU A 72 1.49 4.47 12.07
CA GLU A 72 0.35 5.25 12.60
C GLU A 72 -0.36 4.47 13.72
N LEU A 73 -0.49 3.15 13.59
CA LEU A 73 -1.08 2.30 14.62
C LEU A 73 -0.15 2.07 15.82
N LEU A 74 1.17 1.98 15.60
CA LEU A 74 2.16 1.77 16.66
C LEU A 74 2.35 2.99 17.56
N ALA A 75 2.30 4.19 16.98
CA ALA A 75 2.55 5.44 17.68
C ALA A 75 1.70 6.58 17.08
N PRO A 76 0.38 6.62 17.36
CA PRO A 76 -0.56 7.52 16.68
C PRO A 76 -0.24 9.01 16.85
N GLU A 77 0.34 9.39 17.99
CA GLU A 77 0.71 10.77 18.29
C GLU A 77 2.10 11.17 17.76
N ARG A 78 2.86 10.22 17.19
CA ARG A 78 4.20 10.49 16.69
C ARG A 78 4.13 10.91 15.23
N THR A 79 4.77 12.03 14.90
CA THR A 79 5.05 12.36 13.50
C THR A 79 5.94 11.27 12.89
N ILE A 80 5.43 10.61 11.86
CA ILE A 80 6.16 9.56 11.15
C ILE A 80 7.18 10.22 10.24
N ASP A 81 8.46 10.02 10.58
CA ASP A 81 9.59 10.44 9.76
C ASP A 81 9.96 9.36 8.73
N ILE A 82 9.08 9.17 7.73
CA ILE A 82 9.42 8.38 6.53
C ILE A 82 9.83 9.38 5.44
N PRO A 83 11.09 9.36 4.98
CA PRO A 83 11.52 10.20 3.87
C PRO A 83 10.70 9.95 2.62
N ASN A 84 10.13 11.01 2.04
CA ASN A 84 9.51 10.94 0.73
C ASN A 84 10.60 10.93 -0.33
N PHE A 85 11.24 9.77 -0.53
CA PHE A 85 12.33 9.62 -1.47
C PHE A 85 11.93 10.10 -2.87
N LYS A 86 10.76 9.73 -3.39
CA LYS A 86 10.29 10.23 -4.70
C LYS A 86 10.42 11.75 -4.82
N ARG A 87 9.93 12.49 -3.82
CA ARG A 87 10.01 13.96 -3.80
C ARG A 87 11.46 14.45 -3.67
N ILE A 88 12.27 13.81 -2.84
CA ILE A 88 13.69 14.16 -2.66
C ILE A 88 14.46 13.95 -3.98
N PHE A 89 14.25 12.81 -4.65
CA PHE A 89 14.85 12.50 -5.95
C PHE A 89 14.42 13.48 -7.03
N ALA A 90 13.13 13.80 -7.10
CA ALA A 90 12.60 14.78 -8.05
C ALA A 90 13.20 16.17 -7.83
N ALA A 91 13.30 16.63 -6.57
CA ALA A 91 13.93 17.89 -6.24
C ALA A 91 15.42 17.91 -6.60
N ALA A 92 16.17 16.87 -6.22
CA ALA A 92 17.58 16.74 -6.57
C ALA A 92 17.81 16.77 -8.09
N PHE A 93 16.97 16.06 -8.86
CA PHE A 93 17.06 16.06 -10.31
C PHE A 93 16.82 17.45 -10.91
N ASN A 94 15.88 18.23 -10.37
CA ASN A 94 15.63 19.61 -10.80
C ASN A 94 16.78 20.57 -10.43
N ASP A 95 17.57 20.24 -9.42
CA ASP A 95 18.79 20.96 -9.02
C ASP A 95 20.04 20.44 -9.76
N ASP A 96 19.86 19.77 -10.90
CA ASP A 96 20.91 19.13 -11.71
C ASP A 96 21.74 18.07 -10.96
N VAL A 97 21.25 17.58 -9.81
CA VAL A 97 21.86 16.47 -9.06
C VAL A 97 21.25 15.15 -9.53
N ASN A 98 21.98 14.46 -10.41
CA ASN A 98 21.57 13.17 -10.92
C ASN A 98 21.98 12.03 -9.97
N LEU A 99 21.04 11.62 -9.10
CA LEU A 99 21.29 10.55 -8.13
C LEU A 99 21.55 9.16 -8.77
N CYS A 100 21.27 8.97 -10.07
CA CYS A 100 21.66 7.74 -10.76
C CYS A 100 23.18 7.61 -10.96
N ASP A 101 23.94 8.70 -10.86
CA ASP A 101 25.39 8.67 -11.02
C ASP A 101 26.09 7.92 -9.87
N TYR A 102 25.38 7.74 -8.75
CA TYR A 102 25.83 6.97 -7.59
C TYR A 102 25.35 5.51 -7.62
N CYS A 103 24.61 5.12 -8.65
CA CYS A 103 24.06 3.78 -8.81
C CYS A 103 25.06 2.90 -9.57
N ASN A 104 26.03 2.31 -8.86
CA ASN A 104 27.13 1.59 -9.47
C ASN A 104 26.78 0.19 -10.03
N GLU A 105 25.60 -0.37 -9.75
CA GLU A 105 25.37 -1.83 -9.93
C GLU A 105 23.96 -2.28 -10.38
N PHE A 106 22.95 -1.41 -10.54
CA PHE A 106 21.59 -1.86 -10.88
C PHE A 106 21.28 -1.81 -12.38
N GLN A 107 20.52 -2.80 -12.87
CA GLN A 107 19.91 -2.75 -14.20
C GLN A 107 18.81 -1.67 -14.23
N CYS A 108 19.15 -0.48 -14.74
CA CYS A 108 18.29 0.71 -14.74
C CYS A 108 16.94 0.57 -15.47
N ASN A 109 16.77 -0.47 -16.29
CA ASN A 109 15.58 -0.71 -17.10
C ASN A 109 14.29 -0.97 -16.29
N ASN A 110 14.43 -1.45 -15.04
CA ASN A 110 13.31 -1.66 -14.12
C ASN A 110 13.46 -0.83 -12.82
N CYS A 111 14.26 0.23 -12.86
CA CYS A 111 14.50 1.06 -11.68
C CYS A 111 13.34 2.04 -11.44
N ILE A 112 12.79 2.06 -10.23
CA ILE A 112 11.72 2.98 -9.85
C ILE A 112 12.14 4.46 -9.94
N VAL A 113 13.45 4.74 -9.77
CA VAL A 113 14.02 6.08 -9.92
C VAL A 113 13.96 6.55 -11.39
N SER A 114 14.17 5.65 -12.36
CA SER A 114 14.01 5.97 -13.79
C SER A 114 12.58 6.41 -14.09
N LYS A 115 11.58 5.69 -13.58
CA LYS A 115 10.17 6.07 -13.71
C LYS A 115 9.88 7.45 -13.09
N TRP A 116 10.44 7.74 -11.92
CA TRP A 116 10.25 9.06 -11.29
C TRP A 116 10.86 10.20 -12.09
N LYS A 117 12.01 9.97 -12.77
CA LYS A 117 12.62 10.96 -13.67
C LYS A 117 11.74 11.28 -14.87
N GLU A 118 11.18 10.26 -15.53
CA GLU A 118 10.27 10.45 -16.67
C GLU A 118 9.05 11.30 -16.30
N GLU A 119 8.55 11.17 -15.08
CA GLU A 119 7.44 11.99 -14.57
C GLU A 119 7.82 13.45 -14.30
N CYS A 120 9.11 13.76 -14.08
CA CYS A 120 9.61 15.12 -13.86
C CYS A 120 9.92 15.88 -15.17
N GLN A 121 10.04 15.15 -16.30
CA GLN A 121 10.36 15.72 -17.62
C GLN A 121 9.11 16.15 -18.42
N ARG A 122 7.91 16.09 -17.82
CA ARG A 122 6.64 16.58 -18.38
C ARG A 122 6.26 17.92 -17.78
#